data_AF-A0A315ZMZ6-F1
#
_entry.id   AF-A0A315ZMZ6-F1
#
_cell.length_a   1.000
_cell.length_b   1.000
_cell.length_c   1.000
_cell.angle_alpha   90.00
_cell.angle_beta   90.00
_cell.angle_gamma   90.00
#
_symmetry.space_group_name_H-M   'P 1'
#
loop_
_entity.id
_entity.type
_entity.pdbx_description
1 polymer ?
#
loop_
_entity_poly.entity_id
_entity_poly.type
_entity_poly.pdbx_seq_one_letter_code
_entity_poly.pdbx_strand_id
1 'polypeptide(L)'
;MNQKDYINVGLNGEAPLKVILRGSIENISSGKIGVVSLVFASMDKTAAERKIYELTDVDKDSYYMVYSVPVDTDLTTLKHYPSLAITKEDLI
;
A
#
# COMPACT_ATOMS: atom_id res chain seq x y z
N MET A 1 0.55 14.30 4.85
CA MET A 1 1.39 13.17 5.29
C MET A 1 2.21 12.69 4.11
N ASN A 2 3.51 12.49 4.30
CA ASN A 2 4.38 11.90 3.30
C ASN A 2 4.29 10.36 3.33
N GLN A 3 4.92 9.66 2.38
CA GLN A 3 4.89 8.20 2.29
C GLN A 3 5.36 7.49 3.58
N LYS A 4 6.43 8.00 4.21
CA LYS A 4 6.96 7.42 5.47
C LYS A 4 5.95 7.53 6.60
N ASP A 5 5.20 8.63 6.67
CA ASP A 5 4.14 8.79 7.67
C ASP A 5 3.07 7.70 7.52
N TYR A 6 2.65 7.38 6.29
CA TYR A 6 1.65 6.34 6.03
C TYR A 6 2.19 4.93 6.31
N ILE A 7 3.45 4.65 5.94
CA ILE A 7 4.11 3.39 6.28
C ILE A 7 4.13 3.19 7.80
N ASN A 8 4.52 4.24 8.55
CA ASN A 8 4.56 4.19 10.01
C ASN A 8 3.17 3.98 10.62
N VAL A 9 2.13 4.66 10.12
CA VAL A 9 0.76 4.45 10.59
C VAL A 9 0.29 3.01 10.34
N GLY A 10 0.57 2.45 9.16
CA GLY A 10 0.22 1.08 8.84
C GLY A 10 0.92 0.03 9.68
N LEU A 11 2.25 0.15 9.83
CA LEU A 11 3.05 -0.78 10.62
C LEU A 11 2.64 -0.78 12.10
N ASN A 12 2.27 0.38 12.63
CA ASN A 12 1.92 0.56 14.04
C ASN A 12 0.41 0.50 14.33
N GLY A 13 -0.43 0.22 13.34
CA GLY A 13 -1.86 0.01 13.58
C GLY A 13 -2.12 -1.22 14.46
N GLU A 14 -3.25 -1.22 15.18
CA GLU A 14 -3.62 -2.25 16.16
C GLU A 14 -3.96 -3.61 15.53
N ALA A 15 -4.38 -3.62 14.27
CA ALA A 15 -4.87 -4.84 13.64
C ALA A 15 -3.71 -5.80 13.25
N PRO A 16 -3.91 -7.11 13.34
CA PRO A 16 -2.82 -8.09 13.26
C PRO A 16 -2.20 -8.22 11.87
N LEU A 17 -3.01 -8.13 10.80
CA LEU A 17 -2.50 -8.32 9.45
C LEU A 17 -1.90 -7.01 8.92
N LYS A 18 -0.64 -7.05 8.48
CA LYS A 18 0.01 -5.97 7.76
C LYS A 18 0.02 -6.31 6.28
N VAL A 19 -0.62 -5.48 5.46
CA VAL A 19 -0.59 -5.61 4.00
C VAL A 19 0.18 -4.44 3.40
N ILE A 20 1.01 -4.72 2.39
CA ILE A 20 1.73 -3.71 1.63
C ILE A 20 1.02 -3.54 0.30
N LEU A 21 0.57 -2.32 0.04
CA LEU A 21 0.03 -1.91 -1.25
C LEU A 21 1.10 -1.14 -2.03
N ARG A 22 1.19 -1.42 -3.33
CA ARG A 22 1.98 -0.69 -4.30
C ARG A 22 1.04 -0.04 -5.30
N GLY A 23 1.12 1.28 -5.41
CA GLY A 23 0.56 2.06 -6.51
C GLY A 23 1.64 2.29 -7.55
N SER A 24 1.39 1.87 -8.78
CA SER A 24 2.31 2.04 -9.91
C SER A 24 1.56 2.54 -11.13
N ILE A 25 2.27 3.26 -12.01
CA ILE A 25 1.75 3.63 -13.32
C ILE A 25 2.31 2.67 -14.35
N GLU A 26 1.43 2.03 -15.12
CA GLU A 26 1.79 1.12 -16.19
C GLU A 26 1.46 1.73 -17.55
N ASN A 27 2.39 1.60 -18.50
CA ASN A 27 2.17 2.02 -19.88
C ASN A 27 1.51 0.87 -20.65
N ILE A 28 0.37 1.16 -21.26
CA ILE A 28 -0.36 0.25 -22.15
C ILE A 28 -0.42 0.84 -23.56
N SER A 29 -0.83 0.05 -24.55
CA SER A 29 -0.90 0.49 -25.95
C SER A 29 -1.79 1.72 -26.17
N SER A 30 -2.79 1.93 -25.31
CA SER A 30 -3.73 3.05 -25.38
C SER A 30 -3.45 4.20 -24.39
N GLY A 31 -2.33 4.20 -23.66
CA GLY A 31 -1.98 5.26 -22.71
C GLY A 31 -1.34 4.74 -21.42
N LYS A 32 -1.63 5.40 -20.30
CA LYS A 32 -1.17 5.03 -18.95
C LYS A 32 -2.35 4.59 -18.10
N ILE A 33 -2.13 3.61 -17.23
CA ILE A 33 -3.10 3.19 -16.22
C ILE A 33 -2.46 3.20 -14.84
N GLY A 34 -3.27 3.54 -13.83
CA GLY A 34 -2.89 3.39 -12.43
C GLY A 34 -3.24 1.98 -11.95
N VAL A 35 -2.28 1.28 -11.37
CA VAL A 35 -2.44 -0.06 -10.85
C VAL A 35 -2.16 -0.05 -9.35
N VAL A 36 -3.07 -0.61 -8.57
CA VAL A 36 -2.88 -0.84 -7.13
C VAL A 36 -2.76 -2.34 -6.90
N SER A 37 -1.60 -2.78 -6.41
CA SER A 37 -1.28 -4.18 -6.16
C SER A 37 -1.07 -4.43 -4.67
N LEU A 38 -1.60 -5.53 -4.14
CA LEU A 38 -1.19 -6.06 -2.84
C LEU A 38 0.05 -6.93 -3.07
N VAL A 39 1.21 -6.45 -2.60
CA VAL A 39 2.52 -7.06 -2.90
C VAL A 39 3.10 -7.85 -1.74
N PHE A 40 2.56 -7.71 -0.54
CA PHE A 40 2.95 -8.48 0.63
C PHE A 40 1.84 -8.48 1.68
N ALA A 41 1.71 -9.58 2.43
CA ALA A 41 0.80 -9.72 3.55
C ALA A 41 1.46 -10.57 4.65
N SER A 42 1.41 -10.11 5.89
CA SER A 42 2.05 -10.80 7.03
C SER A 42 1.40 -10.42 8.35
N MET A 43 1.28 -11.40 9.26
CA MET A 43 0.96 -11.13 10.67
C MET A 43 2.21 -10.77 11.50
N ASP A 44 3.41 -11.03 10.96
CA ASP A 44 4.67 -10.58 11.55
C ASP A 44 4.97 -9.15 11.09
N LYS A 45 4.88 -8.20 12.04
CA LYS A 45 5.18 -6.78 11.84
C LYS A 45 6.63 -6.56 11.40
N THR A 46 7.59 -7.27 11.99
CA THR A 46 9.02 -7.13 11.68
C THR A 46 9.30 -7.59 10.25
N ALA A 47 8.66 -8.67 9.82
CA ALA A 47 8.74 -9.13 8.43
C ALA A 47 8.15 -8.11 7.46
N ALA A 48 7.00 -7.51 7.78
CA ALA A 48 6.39 -6.45 6.98
C ALA A 48 7.26 -5.19 6.92
N GLU A 49 7.85 -4.78 8.04
CA GLU A 49 8.76 -3.63 8.13
C GLU A 49 10.01 -3.83 7.27
N ARG A 50 10.67 -4.98 7.36
CA ARG A 50 11.81 -5.30 6.49
C ARG A 50 11.41 -5.26 5.02
N LYS A 51 10.27 -5.86 4.68
CA LYS A 51 9.81 -5.94 3.29
C LYS A 51 9.47 -4.58 2.70
N ILE A 52 8.81 -3.70 3.44
CA ILE A 52 8.48 -2.36 2.93
C ILE A 52 9.76 -1.56 2.63
N TYR A 53 10.76 -1.62 3.50
CA TYR A 53 12.03 -0.91 3.26
C TYR A 53 12.79 -1.47 2.05
N GLU A 54 12.85 -2.80 1.89
CA GLU A 54 13.41 -3.42 0.68
C GLU A 54 12.71 -2.93 -0.60
N LEU A 55 11.37 -2.92 -0.60
CA LEU A 55 10.58 -2.52 -1.77
C LEU A 55 10.78 -1.03 -2.13
N THR A 56 10.77 -0.15 -1.13
CA THR A 56 10.96 1.30 -1.33
C THR A 56 12.37 1.69 -1.74
N ASP A 57 13.37 0.83 -1.46
CA ASP A 57 14.75 1.06 -1.92
C ASP A 57 14.94 0.63 -3.38
N VAL A 58 14.32 -0.50 -3.76
CA VAL A 58 14.39 -1.08 -5.11
C VAL A 58 13.63 -0.24 -6.14
N ASP A 59 12.46 0.28 -5.79
CA ASP A 59 11.61 1.04 -6.69
C ASP A 59 11.14 2.34 -6.03
N LYS A 60 11.71 3.45 -6.51
CA LYS A 60 11.43 4.80 -5.99
C LYS A 60 10.35 5.53 -6.78
N ASP A 61 9.94 4.97 -7.93
CA ASP A 61 8.92 5.57 -8.79
C ASP A 61 7.52 5.16 -8.34
N SER A 62 7.39 3.94 -7.79
CA SER A 62 6.12 3.50 -7.22
C SER A 62 5.85 4.09 -5.84
N TYR A 63 4.56 4.25 -5.55
CA TYR A 63 4.10 4.65 -4.23
C TYR A 63 3.74 3.42 -3.39
N TYR A 64 4.30 3.29 -2.20
CA TYR A 64 3.99 2.20 -1.28
C TYR A 64 3.25 2.69 -0.03
N MET A 65 2.33 1.86 0.46
CA MET A 65 1.64 2.05 1.74
C MET A 65 1.59 0.73 2.51
N VAL A 66 1.57 0.83 3.83
CA VAL A 66 1.25 -0.30 4.71
C VAL A 66 -0.13 -0.06 5.29
N TYR A 67 -0.96 -1.10 5.34
CA TYR A 67 -2.25 -1.07 6.02
C TYR A 67 -2.30 -2.12 7.12
N SER A 68 -2.83 -1.72 8.26
CA SER A 68 -3.18 -2.59 9.37
C SER A 68 -4.62 -3.06 9.17
N VAL A 69 -4.83 -4.36 8.96
CA VAL A 69 -6.12 -4.95 8.58
C VAL A 69 -6.58 -5.96 9.65
N PRO A 70 -7.82 -5.85 10.17
CA PRO A 70 -8.37 -6.85 11.07
C PRO A 70 -8.74 -8.13 10.30
N VAL A 71 -8.61 -9.27 10.96
CA VAL A 71 -9.08 -10.56 10.42
C VAL A 71 -10.57 -10.74 10.68
N ASP A 72 -11.23 -11.55 9.84
CA ASP A 72 -12.64 -11.93 10.00
C ASP A 72 -13.61 -10.75 10.20
N THR A 73 -13.29 -9.62 9.57
CA THR A 73 -14.03 -8.37 9.69
C THR A 73 -14.52 -7.93 8.32
N ASP A 74 -15.80 -7.57 8.23
CA ASP A 74 -16.36 -6.97 7.01
C ASP A 74 -15.78 -5.55 6.81
N LEU A 75 -14.77 -5.45 5.95
CA LEU A 75 -14.08 -4.20 5.67
C LEU A 75 -14.96 -3.18 4.92
N THR A 76 -16.12 -3.58 4.37
CA THR A 76 -17.10 -2.67 3.74
C THR A 76 -17.74 -1.71 4.73
N THR A 77 -17.65 -2.03 6.02
CA THR A 77 -18.15 -1.19 7.10
C THR A 77 -17.17 -0.08 7.52
N LEU A 78 -15.93 -0.11 7.02
CA LEU A 78 -14.93 0.90 7.36
C LEU A 78 -15.23 2.23 6.68
N LYS A 79 -15.06 3.33 7.43
CA LYS A 79 -15.19 4.69 6.88
C LYS A 79 -14.20 4.97 5.74
N HIS A 80 -13.04 4.31 5.77
CA HIS A 80 -12.02 4.36 4.73
C HIS A 80 -11.44 2.97 4.49
N TYR A 81 -11.35 2.56 3.23
CA TYR A 81 -10.76 1.30 2.81
C TYR A 81 -9.23 1.35 2.79
N PRO A 82 -8.55 0.20 2.99
CA PRO A 82 -7.17 0.02 2.56
C PRO A 82 -7.07 0.23 1.05
N SER A 83 -6.78 1.46 0.63
CA SER A 83 -6.83 1.87 -0.77
C SER A 83 -5.76 2.91 -1.06
N LEU A 84 -5.35 2.98 -2.33
CA LEU A 84 -4.39 3.95 -2.82
C LEU A 84 -5.09 4.68 -3.96
N ALA A 85 -5.27 5.99 -3.81
CA ALA A 85 -5.91 6.80 -4.83
C ALA A 85 -4.88 7.14 -5.91
N ILE A 86 -5.20 6.82 -7.16
CA ILE A 86 -4.45 7.26 -8.34
C ILE A 86 -5.37 8.18 -9.12
N THR A 87 -4.98 9.44 -9.25
CA THR A 87 -5.74 10.48 -9.94
C THR A 87 -5.39 10.50 -11.43
N LYS A 88 -6.16 11.24 -12.24
CA LYS A 88 -5.83 11.39 -13.66
C LYS A 88 -4.54 12.19 -13.85
N GLU A 89 -4.26 13.11 -12.93
CA GLU A 89 -3.08 13.95 -12.89
C GLU A 89 -1.82 13.13 -12.64
N ASP A 90 -1.91 12.04 -11.85
CA ASP A 90 -0.82 11.08 -11.65
C ASP A 90 -0.50 10.25 -12.92
N LEU A 91 -1.40 10.24 -13.91
CA LEU A 91 -1.24 9.53 -15.19
C LEU A 91 -0.65 10.40 -16.31
N ILE A 92 -0.29 11.65 -16.03
CA ILE A 92 0.22 12.59 -17.06
C ILE A 92 1.72 12.38 -17.26
#